data_AF-A0A818PCK8-F1
#
_entry.id   AF-A0A818PCK8-F1
#
_cell.length_a   1.000
_cell.length_b   1.000
_cell.length_c   1.000
_cell.angle_alpha   90.00
_cell.angle_beta   90.00
_cell.angle_gamma   90.00
#
_symmetry.space_group_name_H-M   'P 1'
#
loop_
_entity.id
_entity.type
_entity.pdbx_description
1 polymer ?
#
loop_
_entity_poly.entity_id
_entity_poly.type
_entity_poly.pdbx_seq_one_letter_code
_entity_poly.pdbx_strand_id
1 'polypeptide(L)'
;MSTIAAEGGLGNEAIEIGLQYANKENERENITQVILIGDAPPNTKTEVNDKRKCHGEDYWKKTKFAQPTYYKNELEKLIRDKVPVHAFFVAKRAEQSFKEIANLTGGRCQLLDINSSAGSQLLTDLVTEEILRNVGGNSIGNALVEAYRNKFGKSYT
;
A
#
# COMPACT_ATOMS: atom_id res chain seq x y z
N MET A 1 -10.80 27.52 18.75
CA MET A 1 -10.63 26.61 17.60
C MET A 1 -10.70 25.20 18.13
N SER A 2 -11.66 24.39 17.70
CA SER A 2 -11.70 22.96 18.02
C SER A 2 -10.65 22.24 17.18
N THR A 3 -9.68 21.63 17.84
CA THR A 3 -8.66 20.80 17.20
C THR A 3 -9.36 19.61 16.54
N ILE A 4 -9.25 19.49 15.22
CA ILE A 4 -9.64 18.26 14.53
C ILE A 4 -8.67 17.19 15.02
N ALA A 5 -9.19 16.18 15.70
CA ALA A 5 -8.44 14.99 16.10
C ALA A 5 -9.04 13.78 15.39
N ALA A 6 -8.16 12.85 15.00
CA ALA A 6 -8.63 11.53 14.60
C ALA A 6 -9.15 10.82 15.86
N GLU A 7 -10.39 10.33 15.81
CA GLU A 7 -10.96 9.45 16.83
C GLU A 7 -11.16 8.07 16.22
N GLY A 8 -10.65 7.03 16.92
CA GLY A 8 -10.66 5.65 16.45
C GLY A 8 -9.28 5.02 16.39
N GLY A 9 -9.22 3.76 15.94
CA GLY A 9 -8.01 2.94 15.90
C GLY A 9 -7.93 1.97 17.09
N LEU A 10 -7.58 0.72 16.80
CA LEU A 10 -7.47 -0.38 17.77
C LEU A 10 -6.15 -1.15 17.56
N GLY A 11 -5.01 -0.44 17.59
CA GLY A 11 -3.68 -1.08 17.50
C GLY A 11 -3.16 -1.26 16.07
N ASN A 12 -3.31 -2.46 15.52
CA ASN A 12 -2.92 -2.78 14.14
C ASN A 12 -3.91 -2.20 13.12
N GLU A 13 -3.41 -1.94 11.91
CA GLU A 13 -4.14 -1.23 10.86
C GLU A 13 -4.95 -2.19 9.97
N ALA A 14 -6.08 -1.69 9.48
CA ALA A 14 -6.99 -2.43 8.61
C ALA A 14 -6.50 -2.50 7.15
N ILE A 15 -5.22 -2.86 6.95
CA ILE A 15 -4.57 -2.96 5.64
C ILE A 15 -5.31 -3.96 4.74
N GLU A 16 -5.88 -5.02 5.31
CA GLU A 16 -6.69 -6.00 4.59
C GLU A 16 -7.88 -5.37 3.85
N ILE A 17 -8.46 -4.29 4.38
CA ILE A 17 -9.57 -3.58 3.74
C ILE A 17 -9.06 -2.73 2.59
N GLY A 18 -7.89 -2.09 2.73
CA GLY A 18 -7.23 -1.35 1.65
C GLY A 18 -6.86 -2.25 0.48
N LEU A 19 -6.27 -3.42 0.76
CA LEU A 19 -5.93 -4.41 -0.27
C LEU A 19 -7.18 -5.03 -0.92
N GLN A 20 -8.24 -5.30 -0.15
CA GLN A 20 -9.52 -5.74 -0.71
C GLN A 20 -10.08 -4.71 -1.68
N TYR A 21 -9.98 -3.42 -1.35
CA TYR A 21 -10.41 -2.35 -2.26
C TYR A 21 -9.56 -2.31 -3.53
N ALA A 22 -8.23 -2.43 -3.41
CA ALA A 22 -7.34 -2.51 -4.58
C ALA A 22 -7.69 -3.67 -5.51
N ASN A 23 -7.99 -4.86 -4.97
CA ASN A 23 -8.46 -6.00 -5.77
C ASN A 23 -9.78 -5.70 -6.49
N LYS A 24 -10.74 -5.06 -5.82
CA LYS A 24 -12.02 -4.66 -6.44
C LYS A 24 -11.82 -3.65 -7.57
N GLU A 25 -10.91 -2.68 -7.38
CA GLU A 25 -10.60 -1.74 -8.45
C GLU A 25 -9.90 -2.44 -9.61
N ASN A 26 -8.97 -3.36 -9.35
CA ASN A 26 -8.32 -4.19 -10.37
C ASN A 26 -9.33 -5.02 -11.20
N GLU A 27 -10.36 -5.58 -10.55
CA GLU A 27 -11.43 -6.31 -11.22
C GLU A 27 -12.28 -5.42 -12.14
N ARG A 28 -12.38 -4.11 -11.84
CA ARG A 28 -13.13 -3.13 -12.65
C ARG A 28 -12.29 -2.60 -13.81
N GLU A 29 -11.05 -2.24 -13.50
CA GLU A 29 -10.06 -1.73 -14.45
C GLU A 29 -8.67 -2.10 -13.92
N ASN A 30 -7.87 -2.76 -14.74
CA ASN A 30 -6.56 -3.27 -14.33
C ASN A 30 -5.70 -2.14 -13.76
N ILE A 31 -5.34 -2.26 -12.48
CA ILE A 31 -4.38 -1.36 -11.85
C ILE A 31 -2.97 -1.87 -12.07
N THR A 32 -1.99 -0.97 -12.13
CA THR A 32 -0.61 -1.35 -12.41
C THR A 32 0.25 -1.48 -11.15
N GLN A 33 -0.20 -0.95 -10.02
CA GLN A 33 0.55 -0.93 -8.76
C GLN A 33 -0.36 -0.54 -7.58
N VAL A 34 0.07 -0.87 -6.37
CA VAL A 34 -0.50 -0.37 -5.12
C VAL A 34 0.61 0.32 -4.32
N ILE A 35 0.31 1.48 -3.73
CA ILE A 35 1.20 2.18 -2.82
C ILE A 35 0.58 2.14 -1.42
N LEU A 36 1.24 1.41 -0.52
CA LEU A 36 0.84 1.25 0.88
C LEU A 36 1.72 2.15 1.75
N ILE A 37 1.11 3.07 2.49
CA ILE A 37 1.82 3.96 3.44
C ILE A 37 1.17 3.79 4.82
N GLY A 38 1.96 3.57 5.87
CA GLY A 38 1.41 3.40 7.21
C GLY A 38 2.44 3.28 8.33
N ASP A 39 1.98 3.42 9.57
CA ASP A 39 2.79 3.39 10.79
C ASP A 39 2.58 2.10 11.63
N ALA A 40 1.65 1.24 11.22
CA ALA A 40 1.35 -0.02 11.89
C ALA A 40 1.38 -1.24 10.96
N PRO A 41 1.60 -2.44 11.51
CA PRO A 41 1.38 -3.68 10.77
C PRO A 41 -0.12 -3.95 10.51
N PRO A 42 -0.45 -4.86 9.57
CA PRO A 42 -1.82 -5.30 9.31
C PRO A 42 -2.40 -6.04 10.52
N ASN A 43 -3.74 -6.08 10.61
CA ASN A 43 -4.42 -6.96 11.56
C ASN A 43 -4.09 -8.42 11.31
N THR A 44 -3.83 -9.17 12.38
CA THR A 44 -3.87 -10.63 12.37
C THR A 44 -5.29 -11.15 12.12
N LYS A 45 -5.43 -12.39 11.66
CA LYS A 45 -6.76 -13.01 11.46
C LYS A 45 -7.59 -13.04 12.76
N THR A 46 -6.95 -13.23 13.90
CA THR A 46 -7.59 -13.19 15.21
C THR A 46 -8.10 -11.79 15.52
N GLU A 47 -7.27 -10.75 15.33
CA GLU A 47 -7.69 -9.36 15.53
C GLU A 47 -8.84 -8.94 14.62
N VAL A 48 -8.86 -9.37 13.35
CA VAL A 48 -9.99 -9.10 12.45
C VAL A 48 -11.29 -9.66 13.06
N ASN A 49 -11.27 -10.92 13.51
CA ASN A 49 -12.45 -11.55 14.08
C ASN A 49 -12.86 -10.92 15.42
N ASP A 50 -11.89 -10.60 16.28
CA ASP A 50 -12.17 -10.02 17.60
C ASP A 50 -12.70 -8.59 17.50
N LYS A 51 -12.12 -7.74 16.65
CA LYS A 51 -12.59 -6.37 16.42
C LYS A 51 -13.99 -6.34 15.82
N ARG A 52 -14.34 -7.32 14.98
CA ARG A 52 -15.69 -7.45 14.42
C ARG A 52 -16.75 -7.74 15.49
N LYS A 53 -16.40 -8.41 16.59
CA LYS A 53 -17.36 -8.74 17.66
C LYS A 53 -17.98 -7.50 18.30
N CYS A 54 -17.31 -6.35 18.28
CA CYS A 54 -17.83 -5.09 18.82
C CYS A 54 -19.18 -4.69 18.21
N HIS A 55 -19.43 -5.02 16.94
CA HIS A 55 -20.71 -4.78 16.27
C HIS A 55 -21.57 -6.05 16.08
N GLY A 56 -20.95 -7.24 16.17
CA GLY A 56 -21.62 -8.52 15.96
C GLY A 56 -21.87 -8.86 14.49
N GLU A 57 -21.97 -10.16 14.17
CA GLU A 57 -22.09 -10.63 12.78
C GLU A 57 -23.40 -10.20 12.09
N ASP A 58 -24.48 -9.98 12.84
CA ASP A 58 -25.75 -9.53 12.25
C ASP A 58 -25.69 -8.09 11.72
N TYR A 59 -24.80 -7.25 12.29
CA TYR A 59 -24.46 -5.96 11.71
C TYR A 59 -23.68 -6.17 10.41
N TRP A 60 -22.57 -6.91 10.46
CA TRP A 60 -21.67 -7.05 9.31
C TRP A 60 -22.31 -7.69 8.09
N LYS A 61 -23.17 -8.70 8.27
CA LYS A 61 -23.91 -9.37 7.18
C LYS A 61 -24.70 -8.40 6.29
N LYS A 62 -25.10 -7.24 6.82
CA LYS A 62 -25.87 -6.22 6.09
C LYS A 62 -24.99 -5.17 5.40
N THR A 63 -23.67 -5.33 5.47
CA THR A 63 -22.69 -4.38 4.92
C THR A 63 -21.91 -4.99 3.76
N LYS A 64 -21.21 -4.16 3.00
CA LYS A 64 -20.23 -4.61 1.99
C LYS A 64 -19.01 -5.35 2.56
N PHE A 65 -18.91 -5.43 3.89
CA PHE A 65 -17.86 -6.12 4.64
C PHE A 65 -18.40 -7.37 5.36
N ALA A 66 -19.49 -7.95 4.85
CA ALA A 66 -20.10 -9.16 5.39
C ALA A 66 -19.09 -10.29 5.55
N GLN A 67 -18.26 -10.52 4.52
CA GLN A 67 -17.18 -11.49 4.58
C GLN A 67 -15.93 -10.84 5.18
N PRO A 68 -15.40 -11.37 6.30
CA PRO A 68 -14.12 -10.93 6.81
C PRO A 68 -13.02 -11.27 5.80
N THR A 69 -11.99 -10.44 5.77
CA THR A 69 -10.80 -10.69 4.94
C THR A 69 -9.53 -10.53 5.76
N TYR A 70 -8.41 -10.94 5.17
CA TYR A 70 -7.10 -10.94 5.79
C TYR A 70 -6.06 -10.52 4.76
N TYR A 71 -5.03 -9.79 5.19
CA TYR A 71 -4.09 -9.18 4.26
C TYR A 71 -3.42 -10.21 3.34
N LYS A 72 -3.05 -11.40 3.87
CA LYS A 72 -2.45 -12.46 3.04
C LYS A 72 -3.37 -12.96 1.94
N ASN A 73 -4.65 -13.13 2.22
CA ASN A 73 -5.63 -13.57 1.22
C ASN A 73 -5.80 -12.52 0.11
N GLU A 74 -5.76 -11.23 0.46
CA GLU A 74 -5.83 -10.16 -0.53
C GLU A 74 -4.52 -10.00 -1.30
N LEU A 75 -3.36 -10.24 -0.68
CA LEU A 75 -2.07 -10.29 -1.36
C LEU A 75 -1.99 -11.41 -2.38
N GLU A 76 -2.50 -12.62 -2.08
CA GLU A 76 -2.49 -13.75 -3.01
C GLU A 76 -3.18 -13.40 -4.34
N LYS A 77 -4.25 -12.58 -4.28
CA LYS A 77 -4.94 -12.09 -5.48
C LYS A 77 -4.05 -11.13 -6.27
N LEU A 78 -3.45 -10.14 -5.61
CA LEU A 78 -2.53 -9.18 -6.25
C LEU A 78 -1.31 -9.88 -6.85
N ILE A 79 -0.77 -10.90 -6.19
CA ILE A 79 0.35 -11.71 -6.69
C ILE A 79 -0.05 -12.45 -7.97
N ARG A 80 -1.21 -13.12 -7.96
CA ARG A 80 -1.75 -13.81 -9.15
C ARG A 80 -1.95 -12.85 -10.32
N ASP A 81 -2.45 -11.66 -10.01
CA ASP A 81 -2.76 -10.62 -11.00
C ASP A 81 -1.52 -9.78 -11.37
N LYS A 82 -0.35 -10.11 -10.79
CA LYS A 82 0.96 -9.47 -11.01
C LYS A 82 0.96 -7.96 -10.71
N VAL A 83 0.20 -7.55 -9.70
CA VAL A 83 0.15 -6.17 -9.22
C VAL A 83 1.13 -6.00 -8.05
N PRO A 84 2.22 -5.22 -8.20
CA PRO A 84 3.16 -4.98 -7.13
C PRO A 84 2.57 -4.08 -6.03
N VAL A 85 2.91 -4.34 -4.78
CA VAL A 85 2.59 -3.49 -3.63
C VAL A 85 3.88 -2.83 -3.13
N HIS A 86 4.05 -1.54 -3.40
CA HIS A 86 5.15 -0.75 -2.85
C HIS A 86 4.76 -0.25 -1.46
N ALA A 87 5.55 -0.61 -0.44
CA ALA A 87 5.20 -0.41 0.96
C ALA A 87 6.16 0.57 1.65
N PHE A 88 5.62 1.67 2.16
CA PHE A 88 6.37 2.73 2.83
C PHE A 88 5.94 2.85 4.28
N PHE A 89 6.78 2.38 5.19
CA PHE A 89 6.47 2.46 6.61
C PHE A 89 6.98 3.79 7.17
N VAL A 90 6.23 4.41 8.08
CA VAL A 90 6.66 5.65 8.77
C VAL A 90 7.14 5.37 10.20
N ALA A 91 6.84 4.19 10.73
CA ALA A 91 7.28 3.74 12.05
C ALA A 91 7.85 2.33 11.99
N LYS A 92 8.89 2.08 12.80
CA LYS A 92 9.64 0.82 12.81
C LYS A 92 8.77 -0.41 13.11
N ARG A 93 7.67 -0.25 13.85
CA ARG A 93 6.76 -1.35 14.17
C ARG A 93 6.08 -1.96 12.95
N ALA A 94 5.94 -1.22 11.85
CA ALA A 94 5.34 -1.71 10.60
C ALA A 94 6.37 -2.36 9.66
N GLU A 95 7.66 -2.14 9.89
CA GLU A 95 8.76 -2.48 8.96
C GLU A 95 8.70 -3.94 8.50
N GLN A 96 8.57 -4.89 9.43
CA GLN A 96 8.64 -6.31 9.11
C GLN A 96 7.50 -6.75 8.18
N SER A 97 6.26 -6.34 8.49
CA SER A 97 5.10 -6.70 7.68
C SER A 97 5.11 -5.98 6.33
N PHE A 98 5.58 -4.73 6.28
CA PHE A 98 5.68 -3.97 5.03
C PHE A 98 6.74 -4.57 4.10
N LYS A 99 7.87 -5.01 4.65
CA LYS A 99 8.88 -5.77 3.91
C LYS A 99 8.32 -7.08 3.36
N GLU A 100 7.57 -7.84 4.18
CA GLU A 100 6.92 -9.08 3.73
C GLU A 100 5.96 -8.81 2.55
N ILE A 101 5.06 -7.82 2.70
CA ILE A 101 4.09 -7.41 1.68
C ILE A 101 4.77 -7.06 0.35
N ALA A 102 5.78 -6.18 0.40
CA ALA A 102 6.47 -5.73 -0.79
C ALA A 102 7.24 -6.87 -1.46
N ASN A 103 7.99 -7.67 -0.69
CA ASN A 103 8.78 -8.77 -1.25
C ASN A 103 7.92 -9.81 -1.95
N LEU A 104 6.77 -10.18 -1.36
CA LEU A 104 5.87 -11.18 -1.94
C LEU A 104 5.27 -10.73 -3.27
N THR A 105 5.12 -9.43 -3.48
CA THR A 105 4.47 -8.85 -4.67
C THR A 105 5.47 -8.28 -5.68
N GLY A 106 6.78 -8.32 -5.39
CA GLY A 106 7.82 -7.70 -6.21
C GLY A 106 7.85 -6.17 -6.12
N GLY A 107 7.25 -5.60 -5.07
CA GLY A 107 7.26 -4.17 -4.79
C GLY A 107 8.54 -3.68 -4.12
N ARG A 108 8.59 -2.37 -3.83
CA ARG A 108 9.68 -1.72 -3.09
C ARG A 108 9.26 -1.50 -1.65
N CYS A 109 10.18 -1.61 -0.69
CA CYS A 109 9.93 -1.28 0.71
C CYS A 109 10.97 -0.29 1.24
N GLN A 110 10.52 0.80 1.85
CA GLN A 110 11.42 1.81 2.42
C GLN A 110 10.79 2.56 3.60
N LEU A 111 11.61 3.07 4.51
CA LEU A 111 11.17 4.04 5.51
C LEU A 111 10.78 5.34 4.80
N LEU A 112 9.59 5.86 5.08
CA LEU A 112 9.17 7.17 4.64
C LEU A 112 9.28 8.15 5.79
N ASP A 113 10.26 9.05 5.69
CA ASP A 113 10.36 10.19 6.59
C ASP A 113 9.39 11.29 6.14
N ILE A 114 8.22 11.32 6.78
CA ILE A 114 7.15 12.30 6.48
C ILE A 114 7.49 13.73 6.90
N ASN A 115 8.52 13.92 7.74
CA ASN A 115 8.90 15.23 8.25
C ASN A 115 10.00 15.90 7.41
N SER A 116 10.55 15.21 6.39
CA SER A 116 11.53 15.77 5.47
C SER A 116 11.00 15.91 4.06
N SER A 117 11.52 16.90 3.34
CA SER A 117 11.25 17.08 1.90
C SER A 117 11.79 15.92 1.04
N ALA A 118 12.67 15.07 1.62
CA ALA A 118 13.13 13.85 0.97
C ALA A 118 12.01 12.81 0.87
N GLY A 119 11.08 12.75 1.83
CA GLY A 119 9.95 11.81 1.80
C GLY A 119 8.99 12.08 0.64
N SER A 120 8.65 13.34 0.39
CA SER A 120 7.80 13.71 -0.74
C SER A 120 8.49 13.49 -2.10
N GLN A 121 9.80 13.74 -2.18
CA GLN A 121 10.60 13.44 -3.37
C GLN A 121 10.61 11.94 -3.65
N LEU A 122 10.85 11.11 -2.64
CA LEU A 122 10.88 9.66 -2.76
C LEU A 122 9.56 9.09 -3.31
N LEU A 123 8.42 9.54 -2.80
CA LEU A 123 7.11 9.10 -3.32
C LEU A 123 6.87 9.61 -4.74
N THR A 124 7.25 10.86 -5.02
CA THR A 124 7.10 11.45 -6.36
C THR A 124 7.92 10.69 -7.39
N ASP A 125 9.19 10.41 -7.08
CA ASP A 125 10.08 9.67 -7.95
C ASP A 125 9.57 8.24 -8.17
N LEU A 126 9.16 7.54 -7.11
CA LEU A 126 8.60 6.20 -7.26
C LEU A 126 7.37 6.18 -8.18
N VAL A 127 6.37 7.01 -7.88
CA VAL A 127 5.12 7.06 -8.67
C VAL A 127 5.43 7.36 -10.12
N THR A 128 6.30 8.35 -10.36
CA THR A 128 6.66 8.78 -11.72
C THR A 128 7.43 7.69 -12.46
N GLU A 129 8.43 7.08 -11.83
CA GLU A 129 9.21 5.99 -12.41
C GLU A 129 8.34 4.79 -12.80
N GLU A 130 7.42 4.38 -11.93
CA GLU A 130 6.55 3.23 -12.23
C GLU A 130 5.52 3.57 -13.31
N ILE A 131 4.96 4.78 -13.35
CA ILE A 131 4.11 5.24 -14.47
C ILE A 131 4.89 5.19 -15.78
N LEU A 132 6.11 5.74 -15.81
CA LEU A 132 6.95 5.78 -17.01
C LEU A 132 7.34 4.38 -17.47
N ARG A 133 7.70 3.49 -16.54
CA ARG A 133 8.01 2.09 -16.84
C ARG A 133 6.81 1.37 -17.44
N ASN A 134 5.61 1.58 -16.88
CA ASN A 134 4.39 0.95 -17.36
C ASN A 134 3.95 1.48 -18.73
N VAL A 135 3.95 2.80 -18.94
CA VAL A 135 3.58 3.41 -20.23
C VAL A 135 4.57 3.02 -21.34
N GLY A 136 5.87 2.99 -21.03
CA GLY A 136 6.90 2.59 -21.99
C GLY A 136 7.01 1.08 -22.21
N GLY A 137 6.37 0.27 -21.37
CA GLY A 137 6.46 -1.20 -21.39
C GLY A 137 7.90 -1.71 -21.43
N ASN A 138 8.07 -2.93 -21.97
CA ASN A 138 9.38 -3.57 -22.10
C ASN A 138 10.28 -2.93 -23.18
N SER A 139 9.73 -2.07 -24.05
CA SER A 139 10.47 -1.50 -25.18
C SER A 139 11.28 -0.28 -24.77
N ILE A 140 10.65 0.70 -24.10
CA ILE A 140 11.28 1.99 -23.77
C ILE A 140 11.08 2.41 -22.31
N GLY A 141 10.39 1.61 -21.47
CA GLY A 141 10.10 1.96 -20.08
C GLY A 141 11.34 2.34 -19.27
N ASN A 142 12.42 1.56 -19.39
CA ASN A 142 13.69 1.88 -18.71
C ASN A 142 14.33 3.16 -19.23
N ALA A 143 14.28 3.42 -20.54
CA ALA A 143 14.82 4.64 -21.13
C ALA A 143 14.04 5.90 -20.68
N LEU A 144 12.71 5.78 -20.51
CA LEU A 144 11.88 6.86 -19.95
C LEU A 144 12.23 7.16 -18.49
N VAL A 145 12.45 6.11 -17.68
CA VAL A 145 12.90 6.24 -16.29
C VAL A 145 14.28 6.91 -16.22
N GLU A 146 15.22 6.51 -17.07
CA GLU A 146 16.55 7.14 -17.15
C GLU A 146 16.47 8.60 -17.58
N ALA A 147 15.65 8.93 -18.58
CA ALA A 147 15.44 10.31 -19.01
C ALA A 147 14.85 11.19 -17.88
N TYR A 148 13.89 10.65 -17.12
CA TYR A 148 13.35 11.31 -15.92
C TYR A 148 14.46 11.56 -14.89
N ARG A 149 15.23 10.53 -14.54
CA ARG A 149 16.34 10.64 -13.57
C ARG A 149 17.42 11.62 -14.04
N ASN A 150 17.75 11.68 -15.32
CA ASN A 150 18.73 12.64 -15.83
C ASN A 150 18.23 14.09 -15.77
N LYS A 151 16.92 14.30 -15.89
CA LYS A 151 16.31 15.63 -15.87
C LYS A 151 16.03 16.15 -14.46
N PHE A 152 15.63 15.26 -13.55
CA PHE A 152 15.13 15.61 -12.22
C PHE A 152 15.94 15.02 -11.07
N GLY A 153 16.77 14.02 -11.33
CA GLY A 153 17.70 13.47 -10.36
C GLY A 153 18.71 14.55 -9.98
N LYS A 154 18.83 14.82 -8.68
CA LYS A 154 19.80 15.77 -8.17
C LYS A 154 21.20 15.30 -8.56
N SER A 155 21.92 16.13 -9.33
CA SER A 155 23.37 16.04 -9.47
C SER A 155 23.97 16.26 -8.10
N TYR A 156 24.35 15.20 -7.39
CA TYR A 156 25.25 15.32 -6.25
C TYR A 156 26.64 15.61 -6.82
N THR A 157 27.03 16.89 -6.86
CA THR A 157 28.44 17.32 -6.82
C THR A 157 28.75 17.82 -5.44
#